data_AF-A0A383EAD7-F1
#
_entry.id   AF-A0A383EAD7-F1
#
_cell.length_a   1.000
_cell.length_b   1.000
_cell.length_c   1.000
_cell.angle_alpha   90.00
_cell.angle_beta   90.00
_cell.angle_gamma   90.00
#
_symmetry.space_group_name_H-M   'P 1'
#
loop_
_entity.id
_entity.type
_entity.pdbx_description
1 polymer ?
#
loop_
_entity_poly.entity_id
_entity_poly.type
_entity_poly.pdbx_seq_one_letter_code
_entity_poly.pdbx_strand_id
1 'polypeptide(L)'
;EQLVRLGKLNQQLTDREETLKDSILEYRLLTEELIALNETLDIKDQSLVKQLETIKSRNEALSQLNIELVKKDKTIFDLRGKIVKLNEVLSIGEEEQIKQQQQIVSLNQRLLTLQSEKDAIDYEAQSRINQSELSAKRALEQIGVLSDEIDILSNEIAILNSALDASETAMLAKELKIEVLGERLNKALTSKVFELQKYRSEFFGRLQAILGEREDIRIVGDRFIFESELL
;
A
#
# COMPACT_ATOMS: atom_id res chain seq x y z
N GLU A 1 -117.71 -98.98 67.11
CA GLU A 1 -117.41 -98.07 65.97
C GLU A 1 -116.76 -96.73 66.36
N GLN A 2 -117.19 -96.06 67.44
CA GLN A 2 -116.61 -94.75 67.84
C GLN A 2 -115.12 -94.79 68.24
N LEU A 3 -114.65 -95.85 68.91
CA LEU A 3 -113.23 -96.03 69.29
C LEU A 3 -112.29 -96.20 68.07
N VAL A 4 -112.76 -96.82 66.99
CA VAL A 4 -111.98 -97.02 65.75
C VAL A 4 -111.86 -95.71 64.96
N ARG A 5 -112.91 -94.87 64.96
CA ARG A 5 -112.86 -93.52 64.38
C ARG A 5 -111.93 -92.59 65.14
N LEU A 6 -111.94 -92.65 66.48
CA LEU A 6 -111.01 -91.89 67.33
C LEU A 6 -109.56 -92.34 67.11
N GLY A 7 -109.30 -93.64 66.97
CA GLY A 7 -107.96 -94.16 66.63
C GLY A 7 -107.46 -93.68 65.26
N LYS A 8 -108.31 -93.71 64.22
CA LYS A 8 -107.96 -93.19 62.89
C LYS A 8 -107.72 -91.68 62.88
N LEU A 9 -108.53 -90.92 63.64
CA LEU A 9 -108.36 -89.47 63.75
C LEU A 9 -107.08 -89.11 64.50
N ASN A 10 -106.76 -89.84 65.57
CA ASN A 10 -105.49 -89.67 66.29
C ASN A 10 -104.29 -90.03 65.41
N GLN A 11 -104.36 -91.11 64.63
CA GLN A 11 -103.30 -91.44 63.67
C GLN A 11 -103.11 -90.34 62.63
N GLN A 12 -104.20 -89.82 62.05
CA GLN A 12 -104.15 -88.68 61.12
C GLN A 12 -103.62 -87.39 61.75
N LEU A 13 -103.87 -87.18 63.04
CA LEU A 13 -103.31 -86.05 63.80
C LEU A 13 -101.81 -86.24 64.02
N THR A 14 -101.35 -87.45 64.38
CA THR A 14 -99.93 -87.77 64.53
C THR A 14 -99.18 -87.63 63.20
N ASP A 15 -99.74 -88.17 62.11
CA ASP A 15 -99.14 -88.06 60.77
C ASP A 15 -99.08 -86.59 60.33
N ARG A 16 -100.13 -85.80 60.61
CA ARG A 16 -100.12 -84.35 60.36
C ARG A 16 -99.09 -83.62 61.21
N GLU A 17 -98.96 -83.96 62.48
CA GLU A 17 -97.94 -83.40 63.36
C GLU A 17 -96.53 -83.74 62.88
N GLU A 18 -96.30 -84.94 62.35
CA GLU A 18 -95.04 -85.36 61.76
C GLU A 18 -94.74 -84.55 60.48
N THR A 19 -95.72 -84.44 59.56
CA THR A 19 -95.55 -83.59 58.36
C THR A 19 -95.38 -82.10 58.68
N LEU A 20 -96.00 -81.61 59.76
CA LEU A 20 -95.86 -80.22 60.19
C LEU A 20 -94.45 -80.01 60.78
N LYS A 21 -93.92 -81.00 61.51
CA LYS A 21 -92.53 -80.97 62.00
C LYS A 21 -91.53 -80.99 60.85
N ASP A 22 -91.76 -81.82 59.83
CA ASP A 22 -90.91 -81.88 58.65
C ASP A 22 -90.92 -80.57 57.87
N SER A 23 -92.10 -79.98 57.63
CA SER A 23 -92.19 -78.67 56.98
C SER A 23 -91.57 -77.54 57.82
N ILE A 24 -91.71 -77.56 59.14
CA ILE A 24 -91.03 -76.61 60.04
C ILE A 24 -89.51 -76.76 59.94
N LEU A 25 -89.00 -77.99 59.82
CA LEU A 25 -87.58 -78.26 59.65
C LEU A 25 -87.07 -77.77 58.29
N GLU A 26 -87.82 -77.99 57.21
CA GLU A 26 -87.52 -77.43 55.88
C GLU A 26 -87.52 -75.90 55.88
N TYR A 27 -88.52 -75.26 56.50
CA TYR A 27 -88.55 -73.80 56.64
C TYR A 27 -87.37 -73.28 57.44
N ARG A 28 -86.97 -74.00 58.51
CA ARG A 28 -85.79 -73.64 59.30
C ARG A 28 -84.51 -73.73 58.46
N LEU A 29 -84.32 -74.81 57.72
CA LEU A 29 -83.17 -74.97 56.82
C LEU A 29 -83.14 -73.86 55.76
N LEU A 30 -84.29 -73.56 55.14
CA LEU A 30 -84.40 -72.48 54.16
C LEU A 30 -84.08 -71.11 54.78
N THR A 31 -84.52 -70.85 56.02
CA THR A 31 -84.16 -69.60 56.72
C THR A 31 -82.67 -69.52 57.04
N GLU A 32 -82.04 -70.63 57.43
CA GLU A 32 -80.59 -70.69 57.67
C GLU A 32 -79.81 -70.48 56.37
N GLU A 33 -80.26 -71.05 55.25
CA GLU A 33 -79.69 -70.82 53.91
C GLU A 33 -79.85 -69.37 53.45
N LEU A 34 -81.02 -68.76 53.66
CA LEU A 34 -81.25 -67.35 53.34
C LEU A 34 -80.38 -66.41 54.16
N ILE A 35 -80.16 -66.71 55.45
CA ILE A 35 -79.24 -65.97 56.31
C ILE A 35 -77.81 -66.07 55.78
N ALA A 36 -77.33 -67.28 55.48
CA ALA A 36 -75.99 -67.50 54.94
C ALA A 36 -75.78 -66.80 53.59
N LEU A 37 -76.80 -66.81 52.73
CA LEU A 37 -76.77 -66.09 51.45
C LEU A 37 -76.70 -64.58 51.66
N ASN A 38 -77.46 -64.04 52.61
CA ASN A 38 -77.47 -62.61 52.92
C ASN A 38 -76.12 -62.15 53.51
N GLU A 39 -75.50 -62.94 54.39
CA GLU A 39 -74.16 -62.68 54.90
C GLU A 39 -73.11 -62.69 53.78
N THR A 40 -73.22 -63.64 52.84
CA THR A 40 -72.30 -63.72 51.69
C THR A 40 -72.48 -62.52 50.74
N LEU A 41 -73.72 -62.07 50.54
CA LEU A 41 -74.03 -60.88 49.75
C LEU A 41 -73.48 -59.61 50.40
N ASP A 42 -73.62 -59.44 51.72
CA ASP A 42 -73.08 -58.29 52.44
C ASP A 42 -71.54 -58.20 52.33
N ILE A 43 -70.84 -59.32 52.48
CA ILE A 43 -69.38 -59.39 52.28
C ILE A 43 -69.00 -58.98 50.85
N LYS A 44 -69.77 -59.44 49.86
CA LYS A 44 -69.53 -59.12 48.45
C LYS A 44 -69.78 -57.64 48.16
N ASP A 45 -70.83 -57.06 48.73
CA ASP A 45 -71.15 -55.63 48.60
C ASP A 45 -70.07 -54.76 49.25
N GLN A 46 -69.61 -55.11 50.45
CA GLN A 46 -68.47 -54.43 51.10
C GLN A 46 -67.18 -54.52 50.27
N SER A 47 -66.92 -55.66 49.64
CA SER A 47 -65.78 -55.84 48.73
C SER A 47 -65.90 -54.96 47.48
N LEU A 48 -67.10 -54.89 46.89
CA LEU A 48 -67.38 -54.05 45.72
C LEU A 48 -67.18 -52.56 46.04
N VAL A 49 -67.62 -52.10 47.21
CA VAL A 49 -67.42 -50.72 47.68
C VAL A 49 -65.92 -50.40 47.76
N LYS A 50 -65.10 -51.27 48.35
CA LYS A 50 -63.64 -51.10 48.42
C LYS A 50 -62.99 -51.03 47.03
N GLN A 51 -63.46 -51.85 46.09
CA GLN A 51 -62.98 -51.82 44.71
C GLN A 51 -63.35 -50.50 44.02
N LEU A 52 -64.57 -50.00 44.21
CA LEU A 52 -65.02 -48.72 43.68
C LEU A 52 -64.22 -47.54 44.24
N GLU A 53 -63.91 -47.54 45.54
CA GLU A 53 -63.04 -46.53 46.15
C GLU A 53 -61.61 -46.57 45.57
N THR A 54 -61.08 -47.77 45.34
CA THR A 54 -59.77 -47.95 44.71
C THR A 54 -59.76 -47.47 43.26
N ILE A 55 -60.84 -47.73 42.51
CA ILE A 55 -60.99 -47.23 41.13
C ILE A 55 -61.08 -45.71 41.15
N LYS A 56 -61.83 -45.12 42.09
CA LYS A 56 -61.96 -43.67 42.22
C LYS A 56 -60.62 -43.00 42.49
N SER A 57 -59.85 -43.49 43.46
CA SER A 57 -58.52 -42.93 43.76
C SER A 57 -57.54 -43.07 42.60
N ARG A 58 -57.57 -44.20 41.88
CA ARG A 58 -56.79 -44.39 40.64
C ARG A 58 -57.21 -43.42 39.54
N ASN A 59 -58.51 -43.17 39.37
CA ASN A 59 -59.01 -42.21 38.39
C ASN A 59 -58.60 -40.77 38.74
N GLU A 60 -58.59 -40.41 40.02
CA GLU A 60 -58.08 -39.12 40.49
C GLU A 60 -56.57 -38.99 40.21
N ALA A 61 -55.78 -40.01 40.49
CA ALA A 61 -54.35 -40.04 40.18
C ALA A 61 -54.08 -39.95 38.66
N LEU A 62 -54.85 -40.66 37.84
CA LEU A 62 -54.77 -40.58 36.37
C LEU A 62 -55.12 -39.18 35.86
N SER A 63 -56.12 -38.53 36.45
CA SER A 63 -56.48 -37.14 36.13
C SER A 63 -55.34 -36.17 36.45
N GLN A 64 -54.72 -36.30 37.62
CA GLN A 64 -53.55 -35.50 37.99
C GLN A 64 -52.37 -35.73 37.03
N LEU A 65 -52.08 -36.98 36.69
CA LEU A 65 -51.02 -37.31 35.74
C LEU A 65 -51.29 -36.73 34.35
N ASN A 66 -52.54 -36.77 33.87
CA ASN A 66 -52.93 -36.14 32.61
C ASN A 66 -52.71 -34.62 32.64
N ILE A 67 -53.02 -33.95 33.75
CA ILE A 67 -52.74 -32.51 33.92
C ILE A 67 -51.24 -32.24 33.85
N GLU A 68 -50.41 -33.06 34.50
CA GLU A 68 -48.95 -32.93 34.43
C GLU A 68 -48.39 -33.18 33.03
N LEU A 69 -48.91 -34.19 32.32
CA LEU A 69 -48.51 -34.47 30.94
C LEU A 69 -48.82 -33.27 30.04
N VAL A 70 -50.02 -32.70 30.12
CA VAL A 70 -50.38 -31.49 29.37
C VAL A 70 -49.48 -30.30 29.71
N LYS A 71 -49.10 -30.13 30.99
CA LYS A 71 -48.13 -29.10 31.38
C LYS A 71 -46.76 -29.34 30.75
N LYS A 72 -46.26 -30.57 30.78
CA LYS A 72 -44.99 -30.95 30.15
C LYS A 72 -45.02 -30.73 28.64
N ASP A 73 -46.11 -31.10 27.97
CA ASP A 73 -46.27 -30.88 26.52
C ASP A 73 -46.22 -29.39 26.15
N LYS A 74 -46.84 -28.52 26.95
CA LYS A 74 -46.71 -27.06 26.77
C LYS A 74 -45.26 -26.60 26.91
N THR A 75 -44.54 -27.07 27.95
CA THR A 75 -43.13 -26.70 28.11
C THR A 75 -42.25 -27.20 26.97
N ILE A 76 -42.51 -28.42 26.46
CA ILE A 76 -41.80 -28.97 25.31
C ILE A 76 -42.09 -28.13 24.06
N PHE A 77 -43.33 -27.71 23.85
CA PHE A 77 -43.70 -26.83 22.75
C PHE A 77 -42.96 -25.50 22.81
N ASP A 78 -42.93 -24.85 23.98
CA ASP A 78 -42.22 -23.59 24.18
C ASP A 78 -40.71 -23.73 23.94
N LEU A 79 -40.11 -24.81 24.44
CA LEU A 79 -38.70 -25.12 24.23
C LEU A 79 -38.38 -25.38 22.75
N ARG A 80 -39.24 -26.12 22.04
CA ARG A 80 -39.11 -26.32 20.58
C ARG A 80 -39.18 -24.99 19.84
N GLY A 81 -40.10 -24.10 20.22
CA GLY A 81 -40.18 -22.75 19.65
C GLY A 81 -38.90 -21.94 19.89
N LYS A 82 -38.30 -22.02 21.09
CA LYS A 82 -37.01 -21.37 21.39
C LYS A 82 -35.86 -21.95 20.59
N ILE A 83 -35.80 -23.27 20.42
CA ILE A 83 -34.76 -23.96 19.62
C ILE A 83 -34.80 -23.51 18.17
N VAL A 84 -35.99 -23.39 17.57
CA VAL A 84 -36.13 -22.89 16.19
C VAL A 84 -35.57 -21.48 16.06
N LYS A 85 -35.93 -20.57 16.97
CA LYS A 85 -35.41 -19.19 16.98
C LYS A 85 -33.89 -19.14 17.17
N LEU A 86 -33.35 -19.99 18.05
CA LEU A 86 -31.90 -20.08 18.25
C LEU A 86 -31.18 -20.60 17.01
N ASN A 87 -31.73 -21.61 16.34
CA ASN A 87 -31.17 -22.13 15.09
C ASN A 87 -31.19 -21.08 13.97
N GLU A 88 -32.26 -20.29 13.88
CA GLU A 88 -32.34 -19.17 12.93
C GLU A 88 -31.25 -18.13 13.21
N VAL A 89 -31.07 -17.71 14.46
CA VAL A 89 -30.01 -16.78 14.85
C VAL A 89 -28.62 -17.36 14.61
N LEU A 90 -28.40 -18.64 14.89
CA LEU A 90 -27.14 -19.32 14.62
C LEU A 90 -26.84 -19.36 13.12
N SER A 91 -27.82 -19.69 12.28
CA SER A 91 -27.66 -19.69 10.82
C SER A 91 -27.28 -18.30 10.29
N ILE A 92 -27.91 -17.24 10.79
CA ILE A 92 -27.58 -15.86 10.42
C ILE A 92 -26.15 -15.52 10.86
N GLY A 93 -25.78 -15.89 12.09
CA GLY A 93 -24.42 -15.68 12.61
C GLY A 93 -23.35 -16.41 11.81
N GLU A 94 -23.61 -17.66 11.40
CA GLU A 94 -22.72 -18.44 10.53
C GLU A 94 -22.55 -17.79 9.15
N GLU A 95 -23.64 -17.30 8.54
CA GLU A 95 -23.57 -16.57 7.27
C GLU A 95 -22.76 -15.27 7.38
N GLU A 96 -22.95 -14.50 8.45
CA GLU A 96 -22.17 -13.29 8.70
C GLU A 96 -20.68 -13.61 8.92
N GLN A 97 -20.37 -14.68 9.65
CA GLN A 97 -19.01 -15.15 9.86
C GLN A 97 -18.33 -15.54 8.54
N ILE A 98 -19.04 -16.24 7.65
CA ILE A 98 -18.54 -16.60 6.32
C ILE A 98 -18.25 -15.33 5.49
N LYS A 99 -19.16 -14.35 5.50
CA LYS A 99 -18.97 -13.07 4.79
C LYS A 99 -17.75 -12.31 5.31
N GLN A 100 -17.59 -12.24 6.64
CA GLN A 100 -16.42 -11.61 7.27
C GLN A 100 -15.13 -12.35 6.91
N GLN A 101 -15.13 -13.68 6.92
CA GLN A 101 -13.97 -14.49 6.55
C GLN A 101 -13.56 -14.25 5.09
N GLN A 102 -14.53 -14.14 4.17
CA GLN A 102 -14.27 -13.79 2.77
C GLN A 102 -13.67 -12.38 2.61
N GLN A 103 -14.16 -11.41 3.38
CA GLN A 103 -13.61 -10.05 3.40
C GLN A 103 -12.18 -10.02 3.95
N ILE A 104 -11.88 -10.77 5.01
CA ILE A 104 -10.51 -10.87 5.54
C ILE A 104 -9.56 -11.45 4.50
N VAL A 105 -9.98 -12.50 3.78
CA VAL A 105 -9.16 -13.10 2.71
C VAL A 105 -8.89 -12.10 1.59
N SER A 106 -9.91 -11.34 1.13
CA SER A 106 -9.72 -10.36 0.07
C SER A 106 -8.86 -9.17 0.51
N LEU A 107 -9.00 -8.71 1.75
CA LEU A 107 -8.14 -7.67 2.33
C LEU A 107 -6.69 -8.13 2.45
N ASN A 108 -6.45 -9.36 2.89
CA ASN A 108 -5.11 -9.93 2.97
C ASN A 108 -4.45 -10.05 1.58
N GLN A 109 -5.21 -10.47 0.56
CA GLN A 109 -4.72 -10.48 -0.82
C GLN A 109 -4.33 -9.07 -1.28
N ARG A 110 -5.16 -8.07 -0.99
CA ARG A 110 -4.86 -6.67 -1.33
C ARG A 110 -3.65 -6.10 -0.57
N LEU A 111 -3.45 -6.50 0.69
CA LEU A 111 -2.27 -6.12 1.45
C LEU A 111 -1.01 -6.71 0.84
N LEU A 112 -1.03 -7.97 0.41
CA LEU A 112 0.10 -8.61 -0.26
C LEU A 112 0.45 -7.89 -1.59
N THR A 113 -0.55 -7.54 -2.40
CA THR A 113 -0.30 -6.80 -3.65
C THR A 113 0.28 -5.41 -3.36
N LEU A 114 -0.31 -4.67 -2.42
CA LEU A 114 0.19 -3.34 -2.04
C LEU A 114 1.60 -3.39 -1.45
N GLN A 115 1.92 -4.43 -0.68
CA GLN A 115 3.27 -4.62 -0.16
C GLN A 115 4.27 -4.88 -1.29
N SER A 116 3.91 -5.72 -2.27
CA SER A 116 4.76 -5.96 -3.44
C SER A 116 4.96 -4.72 -4.32
N GLU A 117 3.91 -3.90 -4.49
CA GLU A 117 3.99 -2.63 -5.22
C GLU A 117 4.89 -1.64 -4.48
N LYS A 118 4.75 -1.54 -3.16
CA LYS A 118 5.62 -0.70 -2.32
C LYS A 118 7.08 -1.12 -2.46
N ASP A 119 7.38 -2.40 -2.31
CA ASP A 119 8.76 -2.90 -2.39
C ASP A 119 9.37 -2.64 -3.79
N ALA A 120 8.57 -2.74 -4.85
CA ALA A 120 8.99 -2.42 -6.21
C ALA A 120 9.28 -0.91 -6.38
N ILE A 121 8.42 -0.05 -5.85
CA ILE A 121 8.61 1.42 -5.90
C ILE A 121 9.84 1.82 -5.09
N ASP A 122 10.03 1.26 -3.90
CA ASP A 122 11.18 1.55 -3.04
C ASP A 122 12.49 1.13 -3.72
N TYR A 123 12.51 -0.05 -4.36
CA TYR A 123 13.65 -0.52 -5.15
C TYR A 123 13.95 0.41 -6.34
N GLU A 124 12.92 0.81 -7.09
CA GLU A 124 13.07 1.69 -8.24
C GLU A 124 13.55 3.09 -7.83
N ALA A 125 13.01 3.63 -6.73
CA ALA A 125 13.43 4.90 -6.14
C ALA A 125 14.90 4.86 -5.72
N GLN A 126 15.33 3.81 -5.02
CA GLN A 126 16.73 3.65 -4.62
C GLN A 126 17.67 3.52 -5.83
N SER A 127 17.25 2.78 -6.86
CA SER A 127 18.02 2.66 -8.10
C SER A 127 18.19 4.02 -8.81
N ARG A 128 17.12 4.81 -8.91
CA ARG A 128 17.16 6.17 -9.47
C ARG A 128 18.06 7.11 -8.67
N ILE A 129 17.99 7.06 -7.33
CA ILE A 129 18.85 7.86 -6.46
C ILE A 129 20.32 7.50 -6.69
N ASN A 130 20.66 6.21 -6.65
CA ASN A 130 22.03 5.75 -6.88
C ASN A 130 22.56 6.16 -8.26
N GLN A 131 21.71 6.09 -9.30
CA GLN A 131 22.08 6.52 -10.65
C GLN A 131 22.32 8.03 -10.73
N SER A 132 21.48 8.82 -10.05
CA SER A 132 21.59 10.28 -9.96
C SER A 132 22.84 10.71 -9.18
N GLU A 133 23.15 10.03 -8.08
CA GLU A 133 24.39 10.27 -7.32
C GLU A 133 25.63 9.96 -8.14
N LEU A 134 25.62 8.85 -8.89
CA LEU A 134 26.73 8.49 -9.77
C LEU A 134 26.92 9.50 -10.91
N SER A 135 25.83 9.99 -11.51
CA SER A 135 25.90 11.00 -12.56
C SER A 135 26.38 12.35 -12.01
N ALA A 136 25.90 12.76 -10.83
CA ALA A 136 26.35 13.96 -10.14
C ALA A 136 27.85 13.89 -9.82
N LYS A 137 28.33 12.74 -9.32
CA LYS A 137 29.75 12.53 -9.05
C LYS A 137 30.61 12.66 -10.32
N ARG A 138 30.18 12.06 -11.43
CA ARG A 138 30.87 12.20 -12.73
C ARG A 138 30.87 13.63 -13.24
N ALA A 139 29.77 14.36 -13.07
CA ALA A 139 29.70 15.77 -13.45
C ALA A 139 30.66 16.63 -12.62
N LEU A 140 30.77 16.37 -11.31
CA LEU A 140 31.75 17.04 -10.45
C LEU A 140 33.20 16.73 -10.85
N GLU A 141 33.51 15.47 -11.20
CA GLU A 141 34.82 15.08 -11.72
C GLU A 141 35.14 15.82 -13.04
N GLN A 142 34.17 15.92 -13.96
CA GLN A 142 34.33 16.68 -15.22
C GLN A 142 34.54 18.16 -14.99
N ILE A 143 33.80 18.78 -14.06
CA ILE A 143 33.99 20.19 -13.70
C ILE A 143 35.40 20.40 -13.12
N GLY A 144 35.90 19.47 -12.31
CA GLY A 144 37.28 19.52 -11.79
C GLY A 144 38.32 19.53 -12.92
N VAL A 145 38.22 18.59 -13.87
CA VAL A 145 39.14 18.52 -15.01
C VAL A 145 39.06 19.78 -15.88
N LEU A 146 37.85 20.27 -16.17
CA LEU A 146 37.67 21.50 -16.95
C LEU A 146 38.21 22.73 -16.21
N SER A 147 38.11 22.77 -14.88
CA SER A 147 38.71 23.83 -14.07
C SER A 147 40.23 23.81 -14.19
N ASP A 148 40.85 22.63 -14.11
CA ASP A 148 42.30 22.48 -14.29
C ASP A 148 42.72 22.90 -15.70
N GLU A 149 41.95 22.54 -16.74
CA GLU A 149 42.18 22.96 -18.13
C GLU A 149 42.08 24.49 -18.29
N ILE A 150 41.10 25.13 -17.65
CA ILE A 150 40.95 26.60 -17.66
C ILE A 150 42.14 27.28 -16.98
N ASP A 151 42.65 26.73 -15.88
CA ASP A 151 43.82 27.27 -15.20
C ASP A 151 45.09 27.15 -16.06
N ILE A 152 45.26 26.03 -16.76
CA ILE A 152 46.37 25.84 -17.72
C ILE A 152 46.28 26.86 -18.85
N LEU A 153 45.12 26.99 -19.50
CA LEU A 153 44.91 27.92 -20.61
C LEU A 153 45.10 29.37 -20.16
N SER A 154 44.64 29.72 -18.95
CA SER A 154 44.81 31.07 -18.39
C SER A 154 46.28 31.41 -18.18
N ASN A 155 47.09 30.46 -17.69
CA ASN A 155 48.54 30.61 -17.57
C ASN A 155 49.21 30.73 -18.95
N GLU A 156 48.80 29.93 -19.93
CA GLU A 156 49.34 29.99 -21.29
C GLU A 156 49.05 31.35 -21.96
N ILE A 157 47.83 31.87 -21.79
CA ILE A 157 47.45 33.22 -22.25
C ILE A 157 48.30 34.30 -21.56
N ALA A 158 48.55 34.19 -20.24
CA ALA A 158 49.38 35.15 -19.52
C ALA A 158 50.84 35.17 -20.03
N ILE A 159 51.40 34.00 -20.34
CA ILE A 159 52.73 33.87 -20.95
C ILE A 159 52.75 34.48 -22.35
N LEU A 160 51.75 34.17 -23.18
CA LEU A 160 51.64 34.70 -24.54
C LEU A 160 51.48 36.23 -24.56
N ASN A 161 50.65 36.80 -23.69
CA ASN A 161 50.51 38.25 -23.55
C ASN A 161 51.84 38.90 -23.13
N SER A 162 52.56 38.31 -22.17
CA SER A 162 53.87 38.82 -21.75
C SER A 162 54.90 38.77 -22.88
N ALA A 163 54.88 37.70 -23.69
CA ALA A 163 55.74 37.56 -24.86
C ALA A 163 55.38 38.57 -25.97
N LEU A 164 54.08 38.84 -26.15
CA LEU A 164 53.58 39.83 -27.11
C LEU A 164 54.02 41.25 -26.71
N ASP A 165 53.83 41.64 -25.44
CA ASP A 165 54.29 42.94 -24.91
C ASP A 165 55.80 43.12 -25.09
N ALA A 166 56.59 42.06 -24.82
CA ALA A 166 58.03 42.07 -25.04
C ALA A 166 58.39 42.22 -26.53
N SER A 167 57.62 41.62 -27.43
CA SER A 167 57.82 41.75 -28.88
C SER A 167 57.45 43.14 -29.39
N GLU A 168 56.33 43.72 -28.93
CA GLU A 168 55.91 45.07 -29.28
C GLU A 168 56.92 46.12 -28.82
N THR A 169 57.38 46.03 -27.57
CA THR A 169 58.44 46.92 -27.04
C THR A 169 59.75 46.78 -27.81
N ALA A 170 60.15 45.55 -28.17
CA ALA A 170 61.32 45.33 -29.02
C ALA A 170 61.15 45.88 -30.45
N MET A 171 59.93 45.83 -31.00
CA MET A 171 59.60 46.40 -32.32
C MET A 171 59.70 47.93 -32.29
N LEU A 172 59.08 48.57 -31.29
CA LEU A 172 59.17 50.02 -31.09
C LEU A 172 60.62 50.49 -30.92
N ALA A 173 61.44 49.75 -30.15
CA ALA A 173 62.85 50.06 -29.99
C ALA A 173 63.64 49.96 -31.30
N LYS A 174 63.32 48.97 -32.17
CA LYS A 174 63.92 48.85 -33.50
C LYS A 174 63.49 49.99 -34.42
N GLU A 175 62.23 50.39 -34.38
CA GLU A 175 61.67 51.46 -35.20
C GLU A 175 62.29 52.83 -34.85
N LEU A 176 62.39 53.17 -33.57
CA LEU A 176 63.14 54.35 -33.10
C LEU A 176 64.61 54.33 -33.54
N LYS A 177 65.26 53.15 -33.50
CA LYS A 177 66.65 53.02 -33.96
C LYS A 177 66.77 53.25 -35.46
N ILE A 178 65.80 52.79 -36.26
CA ILE A 178 65.76 53.03 -37.71
C ILE A 178 65.57 54.51 -38.00
N GLU A 179 64.67 55.19 -37.29
CA GLU A 179 64.45 56.63 -37.41
C GLU A 179 65.73 57.43 -37.12
N VAL A 180 66.39 57.16 -35.98
CA VAL A 180 67.66 57.81 -35.61
C VAL A 180 68.77 57.52 -36.63
N LEU A 181 68.86 56.29 -37.13
CA LEU A 181 69.82 55.94 -38.18
C LEU A 181 69.51 56.67 -39.49
N GLY A 182 68.23 56.81 -39.84
CA GLY A 182 67.75 57.56 -41.00
C GLY A 182 68.10 59.05 -40.91
N GLU A 183 67.84 59.68 -39.77
CA GLU A 183 68.24 61.08 -39.51
C GLU A 183 69.75 61.26 -39.61
N ARG A 184 70.53 60.37 -38.98
CA ARG A 184 71.99 60.41 -39.03
C ARG A 184 72.51 60.22 -40.45
N LEU A 185 71.91 59.31 -41.21
CA LEU A 185 72.25 59.07 -42.62
C LEU A 185 71.93 60.31 -43.45
N ASN A 186 70.74 60.90 -43.30
CA ASN A 186 70.35 62.13 -43.98
C ASN A 186 71.29 63.28 -43.65
N LYS A 187 71.64 63.47 -42.37
CA LYS A 187 72.61 64.49 -41.95
C LYS A 187 73.99 64.27 -42.58
N ALA A 188 74.47 63.02 -42.62
CA ALA A 188 75.73 62.67 -43.26
C ALA A 188 75.69 62.91 -44.79
N LEU A 189 74.58 62.57 -45.44
CA LEU A 189 74.35 62.83 -46.86
C LEU A 189 74.31 64.34 -47.15
N THR A 190 73.58 65.14 -46.38
CA THR A 190 73.57 66.61 -46.51
C THR A 190 74.97 67.19 -46.32
N SER A 191 75.73 66.72 -45.33
CA SER A 191 77.12 67.13 -45.12
C SER A 191 78.00 66.78 -46.34
N LYS A 192 77.82 65.60 -46.94
CA LYS A 192 78.56 65.18 -48.14
C LYS A 192 78.15 65.95 -49.38
N VAL A 193 76.86 66.23 -49.57
CA VAL A 193 76.38 67.09 -50.65
C VAL A 193 76.96 68.49 -50.51
N PHE A 194 76.99 69.04 -49.30
CA PHE A 194 77.60 70.35 -49.04
C PHE A 194 79.11 70.35 -49.28
N GLU A 195 79.83 69.32 -48.82
CA GLU A 195 81.26 69.14 -49.15
C GLU A 195 81.48 69.09 -50.66
N LEU A 196 80.70 68.29 -51.39
CA LEU A 196 80.80 68.19 -52.86
C LEU A 196 80.47 69.51 -53.54
N GLN A 197 79.44 70.24 -53.08
CA GLN A 197 79.12 71.57 -53.58
C GLN A 197 80.25 72.57 -53.31
N LYS A 198 80.88 72.53 -52.14
CA LYS A 198 82.03 73.37 -51.79
C LYS A 198 83.26 73.03 -52.63
N TYR A 199 83.61 71.75 -52.77
CA TYR A 199 84.69 71.30 -53.66
C TYR A 199 84.43 71.68 -55.11
N ARG A 200 83.19 71.55 -55.58
CA ARG A 200 82.76 72.00 -56.90
C ARG A 200 82.98 73.51 -57.05
N SER A 201 82.56 74.31 -56.07
CA SER A 201 82.74 75.77 -56.07
C SER A 201 84.22 76.19 -56.02
N GLU A 202 85.05 75.55 -55.18
CA GLU A 202 86.50 75.81 -55.14
C GLU A 202 87.20 75.38 -56.43
N PHE A 203 86.79 74.25 -57.02
CA PHE A 203 87.29 73.80 -58.31
C PHE A 203 86.93 74.80 -59.42
N PHE A 204 85.68 75.26 -59.48
CA PHE A 204 85.27 76.32 -60.42
C PHE A 204 86.03 77.63 -60.19
N GLY A 205 86.23 78.04 -58.93
CA GLY A 205 87.01 79.24 -58.60
C GLY A 205 88.48 79.13 -59.01
N ARG A 206 89.13 77.98 -58.76
CA ARG A 206 90.51 77.71 -59.23
C ARG A 206 90.58 77.63 -60.76
N LEU A 207 89.60 76.99 -61.40
CA LEU A 207 89.54 76.87 -62.86
C LEU A 207 89.29 78.23 -63.52
N GLN A 208 88.44 79.08 -62.95
CA GLN A 208 88.23 80.48 -63.36
C GLN A 208 89.51 81.31 -63.18
N ALA A 209 90.22 81.17 -62.05
CA ALA A 209 91.47 81.88 -61.80
C ALA A 209 92.60 81.46 -62.76
N ILE A 210 92.65 80.18 -63.17
CA ILE A 210 93.61 79.68 -64.16
C ILE A 210 93.22 80.10 -65.59
N LEU A 211 91.91 80.14 -65.91
CA LEU A 211 91.41 80.53 -67.24
C LEU A 211 91.51 82.04 -67.50
N GLY A 212 91.53 82.87 -66.45
CA GLY A 212 91.83 84.31 -66.54
C GLY A 212 90.85 85.10 -67.40
N GLU A 213 91.13 86.39 -67.61
CA GLU A 213 90.39 87.27 -68.53
C GLU A 213 90.72 86.94 -70.00
N ARG A 214 90.31 85.77 -70.49
CA ARG A 214 90.26 85.47 -71.93
C ARG A 214 88.89 85.88 -72.47
N GLU A 215 88.86 86.71 -73.50
CA GLU A 215 87.63 87.25 -74.11
C GLU A 215 86.77 86.16 -74.81
N ASP A 216 87.33 84.97 -75.07
CA ASP A 216 86.69 83.89 -75.86
C ASP A 216 85.82 82.90 -75.03
N ILE A 217 85.61 83.15 -73.73
CA ILE A 217 84.92 82.23 -72.81
C ILE A 217 83.77 82.95 -72.08
N ARG A 218 82.52 82.49 -72.28
CA ARG A 218 81.36 82.93 -71.48
C ARG A 218 81.01 81.91 -70.40
N ILE A 219 80.80 82.41 -69.19
CA ILE A 219 80.44 81.61 -68.01
C ILE A 219 78.92 81.65 -67.82
N VAL A 220 78.25 80.48 -67.82
CA VAL A 220 76.80 80.37 -67.55
C VAL A 220 76.57 79.32 -66.45
N GLY A 221 76.39 79.81 -65.22
CA GLY A 221 76.33 78.95 -64.03
C GLY A 221 77.67 78.26 -63.78
N ASP A 222 77.67 76.94 -63.60
CA ASP A 222 78.86 76.11 -63.33
C ASP A 222 79.47 75.52 -64.62
N ARG A 223 79.35 76.20 -65.77
CA ARG A 223 79.80 75.66 -67.06
C ARG A 223 80.52 76.72 -67.87
N PHE A 224 81.68 76.34 -68.42
CA PHE A 224 82.44 77.14 -69.35
C PHE A 224 81.95 76.83 -70.76
N ILE A 225 81.46 77.86 -71.45
CA ILE A 225 81.07 77.78 -72.84
C ILE A 225 82.14 78.53 -73.63
N PHE A 226 82.87 77.80 -74.46
CA PHE A 226 83.85 78.37 -75.37
C PHE A 226 83.09 78.95 -76.56
N GLU A 227 83.34 80.21 -76.89
CA GLU A 227 82.97 80.72 -78.21
C GLU A 227 83.93 80.05 -79.19
N SER A 228 83.47 79.01 -79.88
CA SER A 228 84.21 78.47 -81.02
C SER A 228 84.23 79.54 -82.11
N GLU A 229 85.29 80.35 -82.12
CA GLU A 229 85.63 81.15 -83.29
C GLU A 229 85.87 80.19 -84.47
N LEU A 230 85.08 80.45 -85.51
CA LEU A 230 85.01 79.79 -86.81
C LEU A 230 86.31 79.96 -87.60
N LEU A 231 86.67 78.99 -88.45
CA LEU A 231 87.36 79.18 -89.75
C LEU A 231 87.59 77.86 -90.51
#